data_AF-A0A9E0M0L7-F1
#
_entry.id   AF-A0A9E0M0L7-F1
#
_cell.length_a   1.000
_cell.length_b   1.000
_cell.length_c   1.000
_cell.angle_alpha   90.00
_cell.angle_beta   90.00
_cell.angle_gamma   90.00
#
_symmetry.space_group_name_H-M   'P 1'
#
loop_
_entity.id
_entity.type
_entity.pdbx_description
1 polymer ?
#
loop_
_entity_poly.entity_id
_entity_poly.type
_entity_poly.pdbx_seq_one_letter_code
_entity_poly.pdbx_strand_id
1 'polypeptide(L)'
;AWLILTCDQPRLSAATLRWLIAERRPGRIAVLPRRTAACIEPFPGLYEPECRSALEALAAPERRGSLQPLAGTTGVHVVPVPGRLAGELDGVNTAGELAELRRRSGGAHDPDNA
;
A
#
# COMPACT_ATOMS: atom_id res chain seq x y z
N ALA A 1 -9.62 -12.97 -3.92
CA ALA A 1 -8.74 -11.85 -3.55
C ALA A 1 -8.51 -10.90 -4.72
N TRP A 2 -8.44 -9.61 -4.43
CA TRP A 2 -7.92 -8.56 -5.28
C TRP A 2 -6.70 -7.92 -4.60
N LEU A 3 -5.71 -7.57 -5.40
CA LEU A 3 -4.60 -6.73 -4.98
C LEU A 3 -4.91 -5.31 -5.47
N ILE A 4 -5.09 -4.37 -4.54
CA ILE A 4 -5.44 -2.99 -4.85
C ILE A 4 -4.19 -2.13 -4.66
N LEU A 5 -3.86 -1.36 -5.69
CA LEU A 5 -2.67 -0.52 -5.77
C LEU A 5 -3.08 0.93 -6.02
N THR A 6 -2.19 1.86 -5.73
CA THR A 6 -2.33 3.28 -6.05
C THR A 6 -1.34 3.69 -7.14
N CYS A 7 -1.69 4.69 -7.94
CA CYS A 7 -0.87 5.17 -9.05
C CYS A 7 0.27 6.10 -8.61
N ASP A 8 0.26 6.57 -7.37
CA ASP A 8 1.21 7.52 -6.82
C ASP A 8 2.42 6.87 -6.11
N GLN A 9 2.55 5.54 -6.11
CA GLN A 9 3.67 4.80 -5.52
C GLN A 9 4.64 4.25 -6.59
N PRO A 10 5.45 5.10 -7.24
CA PRO A 10 6.29 4.71 -8.38
C PRO A 10 7.46 3.77 -8.02
N ARG A 11 7.79 3.63 -6.72
CA ARG A 11 8.85 2.73 -6.24
C ARG A 11 8.34 1.35 -5.85
N LEU A 12 7.04 1.11 -5.95
CA LEU A 12 6.42 -0.15 -5.58
C LEU A 12 7.01 -1.30 -6.42
N SER A 13 7.65 -2.26 -5.77
CA SER A 13 8.29 -3.39 -6.45
C SER A 13 7.48 -4.68 -6.37
N ALA A 14 7.82 -5.63 -7.25
CA ALA A 14 7.30 -7.00 -7.16
C ALA A 14 7.68 -7.70 -5.84
N ALA A 15 8.77 -7.28 -5.16
CA ALA A 15 9.14 -7.84 -3.86
C ALA A 15 8.13 -7.44 -2.77
N THR A 16 7.67 -6.18 -2.78
CA THR A 16 6.60 -5.73 -1.88
C THR A 16 5.29 -6.46 -2.16
N LEU A 17 4.91 -6.63 -3.43
CA LEU A 17 3.69 -7.36 -3.77
C LEU A 17 3.75 -8.83 -3.34
N ARG A 18 4.88 -9.50 -3.56
CA ARG A 18 5.08 -10.89 -3.10
C ARG A 18 5.00 -11.02 -1.59
N TRP A 19 5.59 -10.08 -0.85
CA TRP A 19 5.49 -10.04 0.61
C TRP A 19 4.03 -9.91 1.06
N LEU A 20 3.28 -8.96 0.49
CA LEU A 20 1.87 -8.74 0.84
C LEU A 20 1.00 -9.96 0.52
N ILE A 21 1.23 -10.62 -0.63
CA ILE A 21 0.51 -11.84 -1.01
C ILE A 21 0.82 -13.00 -0.06
N ALA A 22 2.07 -13.12 0.42
CA ALA A 22 2.47 -14.18 1.35
C ALA A 22 1.79 -14.09 2.72
N GLU A 23 1.28 -12.91 3.09
CA GLU A 23 0.50 -12.69 4.30
C GLU A 23 -0.97 -13.15 4.17
N ARG A 24 -1.42 -13.58 2.99
CA ARG A 24 -2.78 -14.11 2.82
C ARG A 24 -2.95 -15.42 3.60
N ARG A 25 -4.02 -15.53 4.39
CA ARG A 25 -4.39 -16.75 5.15
C ARG A 25 -5.92 -16.93 5.19
N PRO A 26 -6.44 -18.16 5.38
CA PRO A 26 -7.86 -18.39 5.62
C PRO A 26 -8.37 -17.53 6.80
N GLY A 27 -9.58 -16.99 6.68
CA GLY A 27 -10.19 -16.12 7.69
C GLY A 27 -9.72 -14.67 7.68
N ARG A 28 -8.70 -14.31 6.89
CA ARG A 28 -8.31 -12.91 6.66
C ARG A 28 -9.13 -12.34 5.51
N ILE A 29 -9.93 -11.30 5.78
CA ILE A 29 -10.74 -10.63 4.75
C ILE A 29 -9.99 -9.47 4.08
N ALA A 30 -8.97 -8.93 4.74
CA ALA A 30 -8.01 -8.02 4.13
C ALA A 30 -6.64 -8.12 4.81
N VAL A 31 -5.58 -7.79 4.08
CA VAL A 31 -4.22 -7.61 4.59
C VAL A 31 -3.74 -6.22 4.18
N LEU A 32 -3.42 -5.40 5.18
CA LEU A 32 -3.06 -4.00 5.01
C LEU A 32 -1.68 -3.74 5.60
N PRO A 33 -0.73 -3.19 4.84
CA PRO A 33 0.54 -2.74 5.37
C PRO A 33 0.36 -1.65 6.44
N ARG A 34 1.31 -1.60 7.36
CA ARG A 34 1.42 -0.54 8.36
C ARG A 34 2.81 0.07 8.31
N ARG A 35 2.86 1.35 7.93
CA ARG A 35 4.12 2.12 7.86
C ARG A 35 4.52 2.69 9.21
N THR A 36 3.56 3.13 10.02
CA THR A 36 3.81 3.68 11.35
C THR A 36 2.88 3.05 12.38
N ALA A 37 3.17 3.21 13.68
CA ALA A 37 2.32 2.65 14.72
C ALA A 37 0.86 3.13 14.67
N ALA A 38 0.64 4.34 14.13
CA ALA A 38 -0.64 5.04 14.18
C ALA A 38 -1.50 4.93 12.92
N CYS A 39 -0.93 4.53 11.78
CA CYS A 39 -1.61 4.65 10.48
C CYS A 39 -1.39 3.40 9.63
N ILE A 40 -2.47 2.85 9.09
CA ILE A 40 -2.39 1.85 8.04
C ILE A 40 -2.12 2.52 6.70
N GLU A 41 -1.47 1.79 5.82
CA GLU A 41 -1.34 2.14 4.41
C GLU A 41 -2.33 1.25 3.65
N PRO A 42 -3.52 1.74 3.28
CA PRO A 42 -4.53 0.91 2.62
C PRO A 42 -4.10 0.46 1.22
N PHE A 43 -3.13 1.16 0.60
CA PHE A 43 -2.61 0.86 -0.73
C PHE A 43 -1.07 0.81 -0.70
N PRO A 44 -0.44 -0.31 -1.09
CA PRO A 44 -1.04 -1.52 -1.61
C PRO A 44 -1.77 -2.32 -0.52
N GLY A 45 -2.89 -2.96 -0.86
CA GLY A 45 -3.63 -3.81 0.06
C GLY A 45 -4.18 -5.06 -0.64
N LEU A 46 -4.26 -6.17 0.09
CA LEU A 46 -4.91 -7.39 -0.39
C LEU A 46 -6.29 -7.50 0.23
N TYR A 47 -7.32 -7.66 -0.59
CA TYR A 47 -8.72 -7.63 -0.18
C TYR A 47 -9.43 -8.89 -0.68
N GLU A 48 -10.17 -9.56 0.19
CA GLU A 48 -11.03 -10.68 -0.19
C GLU A 48 -12.47 -10.21 -0.46
N PRO A 49 -13.27 -10.93 -1.26
CA PRO A 49 -14.70 -10.64 -1.45
C PRO A 49 -15.47 -10.36 -0.15
N GLU A 50 -15.12 -11.05 0.92
CA GLU A 50 -15.72 -10.96 2.25
C GLU A 50 -15.53 -9.58 2.92
N CYS A 51 -14.57 -8.77 2.49
CA CYS A 51 -14.40 -7.41 3.02
C CYS A 51 -15.42 -6.40 2.47
N ARG A 52 -16.26 -6.79 1.50
CA ARG A 52 -17.21 -5.90 0.83
C ARG A 52 -18.07 -5.10 1.82
N SER A 53 -18.73 -5.75 2.76
CA SER A 53 -19.61 -5.07 3.72
C SER A 53 -18.86 -4.08 4.62
N ALA A 54 -17.59 -4.38 4.95
CA ALA A 54 -16.75 -3.46 5.71
C ALA A 54 -16.39 -2.22 4.88
N LEU A 55 -16.06 -2.39 3.60
CA LEU A 55 -15.79 -1.29 2.68
C LEU A 55 -17.04 -0.42 2.41
N GLU A 56 -18.20 -1.05 2.22
CA GLU A 56 -19.47 -0.33 2.02
C GLU A 56 -19.83 0.53 3.23
N ALA A 57 -19.61 0.03 4.45
CA ALA A 57 -19.83 0.79 5.68
C ALA A 57 -18.89 2.01 5.80
N LEU A 58 -17.71 1.97 5.20
CA LEU A 58 -16.75 3.08 5.17
C LEU A 58 -17.02 4.09 4.05
N ALA A 59 -17.76 3.68 3.00
CA ALA A 59 -18.17 4.57 1.92
C ALA A 59 -19.32 5.52 2.29
N ALA A 60 -19.89 5.35 3.49
CA ALA A 60 -20.96 6.20 3.99
C ALA A 60 -20.50 7.68 4.09
N PRO A 61 -21.34 8.66 3.72
CA PRO A 61 -20.96 10.09 3.65
C PRO A 61 -20.33 10.64 4.94
N GLU A 62 -20.72 10.10 6.09
CA GLU A 62 -20.28 10.53 7.42
C GLU A 62 -18.81 10.17 7.69
N ARG A 63 -18.20 9.27 6.90
CA ARG A 63 -16.84 8.75 7.09
C ARG A 63 -15.76 9.47 6.29
N ARG A 64 -16.13 10.50 5.52
CA ARG A 64 -15.20 11.39 4.76
C ARG A 64 -14.13 10.62 3.96
N GLY A 65 -14.44 9.41 3.48
CA GLY A 65 -13.55 8.61 2.64
C GLY A 65 -12.31 8.01 3.31
N SER A 66 -12.23 7.99 4.65
CA SER A 66 -11.07 7.39 5.35
C SER A 66 -11.20 5.86 5.45
N LEU A 67 -10.16 5.15 5.02
CA LEU A 67 -10.04 3.69 5.19
C LEU A 67 -9.37 3.27 6.49
N GLN A 68 -8.85 4.21 7.28
CA GLN A 68 -8.17 3.91 8.56
C GLN A 68 -9.00 3.04 9.52
N PRO A 69 -10.33 3.23 9.66
CA PRO A 69 -11.12 2.40 10.57
C PRO A 69 -11.16 0.91 10.19
N LEU A 70 -10.80 0.56 8.95
CA LEU A 70 -10.74 -0.83 8.50
C LEU A 70 -9.75 -1.67 9.33
N ALA A 71 -8.73 -1.05 9.91
CA ALA A 71 -7.76 -1.71 10.80
C ALA A 71 -8.40 -2.38 12.02
N GLY A 72 -9.57 -1.89 12.46
CA GLY A 72 -10.32 -2.44 13.60
C GLY A 72 -11.37 -3.48 13.21
N THR A 73 -11.55 -3.77 11.92
CA THR A 73 -12.56 -4.72 11.44
C THR A 73 -12.10 -6.16 11.66
N THR A 74 -12.98 -7.01 12.18
CA THR A 74 -12.74 -8.45 12.34
C THR A 74 -12.27 -9.08 11.02
N GLY A 75 -11.18 -9.84 11.08
CA GLY A 75 -10.60 -10.50 9.91
C GLY A 75 -9.68 -9.59 9.07
N VAL A 76 -9.59 -8.29 9.35
CA VAL A 76 -8.57 -7.43 8.74
C VAL A 76 -7.26 -7.60 9.49
N HIS A 77 -6.20 -7.86 8.75
CA HIS A 77 -4.86 -8.03 9.31
C HIS A 77 -3.93 -6.91 8.89
N VAL A 78 -3.40 -6.23 9.89
CA VAL A 78 -2.47 -5.13 9.71
C VAL A 78 -1.05 -5.63 9.93
N VAL A 79 -0.21 -5.55 8.91
CA VAL A 79 1.15 -6.14 8.90
C VAL A 79 2.21 -5.05 8.84
N PRO A 80 3.21 -5.03 9.75
CA PRO A 80 4.28 -4.04 9.70
C PRO A 80 5.13 -4.24 8.44
N VAL A 81 5.39 -3.15 7.72
CA VAL A 81 6.23 -3.20 6.51
C VAL A 81 7.66 -3.57 6.91
N PRO A 82 8.28 -4.61 6.31
CA PRO A 82 9.67 -4.94 6.54
C PRO A 82 10.57 -3.74 6.20
N GLY A 83 11.59 -3.47 7.03
CA GLY A 83 12.44 -2.27 6.87
C GLY A 83 13.05 -2.12 5.48
N ARG A 84 13.42 -3.23 4.82
CA ARG A 84 13.95 -3.24 3.44
C ARG A 84 12.96 -2.75 2.36
N LEU A 85 11.66 -2.74 2.66
CA LEU A 85 10.57 -2.35 1.75
C LEU A 85 9.94 -0.99 2.14
N ALA A 86 10.40 -0.37 3.23
CA ALA A 86 9.71 0.77 3.84
C ALA A 86 9.51 1.96 2.88
N GLY A 87 10.52 2.25 2.04
CA GLY A 87 10.47 3.36 1.07
C GLY A 87 9.73 3.04 -0.24
N GLU A 88 9.23 1.82 -0.43
CA GLU A 88 8.52 1.41 -1.65
C GLU A 88 7.04 1.83 -1.65
N LEU A 89 6.48 2.10 -0.47
CA LEU A 89 5.07 2.50 -0.29
C LEU A 89 4.93 4.04 -0.19
N ASP A 90 6.01 4.77 -0.42
CA ASP A 90 5.98 6.23 -0.40
C ASP A 90 5.23 6.75 -1.64
N GLY A 91 4.15 7.48 -1.39
CA GLY A 91 3.42 8.22 -2.41
C GLY A 91 4.21 9.42 -2.95
N VAL A 92 3.90 9.81 -4.17
CA VAL A 92 4.37 11.01 -4.87
C VAL A 92 3.13 11.82 -5.24
N ASN A 93 2.87 12.86 -4.45
CA ASN A 93 1.66 13.65 -4.50
C ASN A 93 1.82 14.94 -5.33
N THR A 94 3.06 15.39 -5.55
CA THR A 94 3.34 16.65 -6.24
C THR A 94 4.32 16.50 -7.40
N ALA A 95 4.24 17.42 -8.36
CA ALA A 95 5.20 17.49 -9.46
C ALA A 95 6.65 17.69 -8.98
N GLY A 96 6.85 18.40 -7.87
CA GLY A 96 8.16 18.61 -7.26
C GLY A 96 8.77 17.31 -6.72
N GLU A 97 7.99 16.52 -5.98
CA GLU A 97 8.38 15.20 -5.48
C GLU A 97 8.71 14.24 -6.64
N LEU A 98 7.90 14.26 -7.71
CA LEU A 98 8.17 13.45 -8.90
C LEU A 98 9.48 13.85 -9.59
N ALA A 99 9.73 15.15 -9.73
CA ALA A 99 10.98 15.65 -10.30
C ALA A 99 12.18 15.27 -9.45
N GLU A 100 12.07 15.34 -8.12
CA GLU A 100 13.11 14.88 -7.20
C GLU A 100 13.37 13.38 -7.32
N LEU A 101 12.32 12.57 -7.36
CA LEU A 101 12.45 11.14 -7.55
C LEU A 101 13.19 10.82 -8.87
N ARG A 102 12.80 11.47 -9.97
CA ARG A 102 13.46 11.30 -11.28
C ARG A 102 14.93 11.68 -11.24
N ARG A 103 15.32 12.74 -10.53
CA ARG A 103 16.74 13.12 -10.35
C ARG A 103 17.52 12.04 -9.58
N ARG A 104 16.94 11.49 -8.52
CA ARG A 104 17.57 10.43 -7.71
C ARG A 104 17.70 9.11 -8.48
N SER A 105 16.71 8.76 -9.30
CA SER A 105 16.75 7.56 -10.15
C SER A 105 17.62 7.73 -11.39
N GLY A 106 17.71 8.95 -11.94
CA GLY A 106 18.52 9.29 -13.11
C GLY A 106 20.02 9.39 -12.84
N GLY A 107 20.45 9.35 -11.58
CA GLY A 107 21.86 9.23 -11.20
C GLY A 107 22.42 7.80 -11.29
N ALA A 108 21.59 6.80 -11.66
CA ALA A 108 21.99 5.40 -11.77
C ALA A 108 21.97 4.83 -13.21
N HIS A 109 21.84 5.70 -14.22
CA HIS A 109 22.01 5.32 -15.62
C HIS A 109 23.12 6.17 -16.23
N ASP A 110 24.34 5.63 -16.19
CA ASP A 110 25.44 6.07 -17.06
C ASP A 110 25.28 5.36 -18.41
N PRO A 111 24.94 6.08 -19.49
CA PRO A 111 24.78 5.48 -20.82
C PRO A 111 26.13 5.20 -21.52
N ASP A 112 27.29 5.54 -20.93
CA ASP A 112 28.61 5.42 -21.56
C ASP A 112 29.33 4.08 -21.33
N ASN A 113 28.60 2.99 -21.04
CA ASN A 113 29.19 1.65 -21.00
C ASN A 113 28.36 0.65 -21.82
N ALA A 114 28.42 0.83 -23.14
CA ALA A 114 28.02 -0.15 -24.16
C ALA A 114 29.02 -0.12 -25.33
#